data_AF-A0AAD7B3S4-F1
#
_entry.id   AF-A0AAD7B3S4-F1
#
_cell.length_a   1.000
_cell.length_b   1.000
_cell.length_c   1.000
_cell.angle_alpha   90.00
_cell.angle_beta   90.00
_cell.angle_gamma   90.00
#
_symmetry.space_group_name_H-M   'P 1'
#
loop_
_entity.id
_entity.type
_entity.pdbx_description
1 polymer ?
#
loop_
_entity_poly.entity_id
_entity_poly.type
_entity_poly.pdbx_seq_one_letter_code
_entity_poly.pdbx_strand_id
1 'polypeptide(L)'
;MKIIMHPPTEESTSELLSSPTVYKTFARVLEYSKEYQAIQKIYIADDGMEACAVVQLPKNYSRGNYYVHPIWIDALAHVSGFSANKQAPAHELMLCLGFGTMEFLPGKPIDLDAKYLVYAKNELMSNKTVVGEVYAMRVEEPRCIIAHVRGLQFHPLNLTGYKKRMALVRANIAIAHSQSSPLPQGPAFSNVPTCNQDSVLPTGSVALIAIKIICDACDLSADAVNRDTDLESMGIDSMMSMELVGVLRLTFPGVALDSNFFYGFTTVGELCEGLIKKLDEA
;
A
#
# COMPACT_ATOMS: atom_id res chain seq x y z
N MET A 1 -0.64 27.57 18.85
CA MET A 1 -0.78 26.23 19.48
C MET A 1 0.57 25.81 20.02
N LYS A 2 0.72 25.72 21.35
CA LYS A 2 1.99 25.37 22.00
C LYS A 2 1.95 23.88 22.28
N ILE A 3 2.52 23.07 21.39
CA ILE A 3 2.60 21.62 21.60
C ILE A 3 3.74 21.38 22.59
N ILE A 4 3.40 21.07 23.83
CA ILE A 4 4.39 20.70 24.84
C ILE A 4 4.60 19.19 24.71
N MET A 5 5.66 18.83 23.98
CA MET A 5 6.16 17.46 23.92
C MET A 5 6.83 17.17 25.27
N HIS A 6 6.08 16.64 26.23
CA HIS A 6 6.68 16.19 27.48
C HIS A 6 7.50 14.93 27.20
N PRO A 7 8.77 14.86 27.61
CA PRO A 7 9.42 13.56 27.73
C PRO A 7 8.59 12.69 28.70
N PRO A 8 8.52 11.37 28.49
CA PRO A 8 7.73 10.48 29.34
C PRO A 8 8.14 10.67 30.81
N THR A 9 7.13 10.93 31.66
CA THR A 9 7.25 11.05 33.13
C THR A 9 7.28 9.68 33.78
N GLU A 10 7.86 9.57 34.99
CA GLU A 10 8.02 8.29 35.71
C GLU A 10 6.71 7.51 35.98
N GLU A 11 5.55 8.16 35.91
CA GLU A 11 4.22 7.53 36.09
C GLU A 11 3.58 7.02 34.79
N SER A 12 4.08 7.39 33.61
CA SER A 12 3.59 6.80 32.34
C SER A 12 4.43 5.57 32.03
N THR A 13 3.85 4.39 32.13
CA THR A 13 4.46 3.22 31.51
C THR A 13 4.51 3.50 30.00
N SER A 14 5.71 3.44 29.44
CA SER A 14 5.93 3.67 28.02
C SER A 14 6.94 2.65 27.56
N GLU A 15 6.64 1.98 26.46
CA GLU A 15 7.53 0.96 25.94
C GLU A 15 8.56 1.63 25.02
N LEU A 16 9.84 1.51 25.40
CA LEU A 16 10.95 1.95 24.57
C LEU A 16 11.45 0.81 23.69
N LEU A 17 11.36 1.03 22.37
CA LEU A 17 11.83 0.09 21.36
C LEU A 17 13.01 0.66 20.57
N SER A 18 14.02 -0.18 20.38
CA SER A 18 15.18 0.11 19.54
C SER A 18 14.85 -0.02 18.05
N SER A 19 15.62 0.65 17.18
CA SER A 19 15.48 0.52 15.71
C SER A 19 15.44 -0.94 15.21
N PRO A 20 16.37 -1.84 15.60
CA PRO A 20 16.28 -3.25 15.21
C PRO A 20 14.96 -3.92 15.63
N THR A 21 14.46 -3.61 16.83
CA THR A 21 13.19 -4.17 17.31
C THR A 21 12.01 -3.65 16.50
N VAL A 22 11.98 -2.35 16.18
CA VAL A 22 10.94 -1.73 15.34
C VAL A 22 10.87 -2.42 13.98
N TYR A 23 12.00 -2.51 13.28
CA TYR A 23 12.02 -3.08 11.92
C TYR A 23 11.82 -4.60 11.91
N LYS A 24 12.26 -5.32 12.95
CA LYS A 24 11.92 -6.73 13.13
C LYS A 24 10.42 -6.94 13.35
N THR A 25 9.76 -6.07 14.10
CA THR A 25 8.31 -6.13 14.32
C THR A 25 7.56 -5.80 13.03
N PHE A 26 7.99 -4.80 12.26
CA PHE A 26 7.44 -4.52 10.94
C PHE A 26 7.58 -5.70 9.98
N ALA A 27 8.71 -6.41 9.99
CA ALA A 27 8.99 -7.52 9.06
C ALA A 27 7.97 -8.68 9.11
N ARG A 28 7.10 -8.73 10.14
CA ARG A 28 5.92 -9.61 10.13
C ARG A 28 5.00 -9.32 8.94
N VAL A 29 4.84 -8.05 8.62
CA VAL A 29 3.83 -7.53 7.67
C VAL A 29 4.46 -6.83 6.47
N LEU A 30 5.60 -6.15 6.64
CA LEU A 30 6.28 -5.35 5.64
C LEU A 30 7.79 -5.29 5.91
N GLU A 31 8.60 -5.53 4.89
CA GLU A 31 10.06 -5.45 4.99
C GLU A 31 10.58 -4.15 4.38
N TYR A 32 11.06 -3.23 5.23
CA TYR A 32 11.69 -2.00 4.79
C TYR A 32 13.14 -2.23 4.37
N SER A 33 13.51 -1.73 3.19
CA SER A 33 14.91 -1.72 2.76
C SER A 33 15.75 -0.81 3.66
N LYS A 34 17.08 -0.96 3.63
CA LYS A 34 17.97 -0.28 4.57
C LYS A 34 17.90 1.24 4.53
N GLU A 35 17.60 1.83 3.38
CA GLU A 35 17.44 3.29 3.23
C GLU A 35 16.16 3.83 3.90
N TYR A 36 15.11 3.01 4.07
CA TYR A 36 13.86 3.36 4.76
C TYR A 36 13.92 3.14 6.28
N GLN A 37 15.03 2.62 6.79
CA GLN A 37 15.22 2.31 8.21
C GLN A 37 15.61 3.54 9.04
N ALA A 38 14.80 4.60 8.99
CA ALA A 38 15.08 5.91 9.59
C ALA A 38 14.74 6.06 11.08
N ILE A 39 13.86 5.21 11.64
CA ILE A 39 13.52 5.24 13.07
C ILE A 39 14.73 4.73 13.87
N GLN A 40 15.24 5.55 14.80
CA GLN A 40 16.36 5.20 15.69
C GLN A 40 15.85 4.52 16.97
N LYS A 41 14.76 5.04 17.51
CA LYS A 41 14.04 4.52 18.67
C LYS A 41 12.63 5.10 18.70
N ILE A 42 11.69 4.37 19.29
CA ILE A 42 10.31 4.79 19.49
C ILE A 42 9.85 4.50 20.92
N TYR A 43 9.12 5.45 21.49
CA TYR A 43 8.39 5.35 22.74
C TYR A 43 6.91 5.22 22.38
N ILE A 44 6.21 4.26 22.98
CA ILE A 44 4.78 4.04 22.75
C ILE A 44 4.09 4.15 24.10
N ALA A 45 3.03 4.95 24.16
CA ALA A 45 2.18 5.06 25.34
C ALA A 45 1.44 3.75 25.60
N ASP A 46 1.00 3.54 26.84
CA ASP A 46 0.34 2.28 27.24
C ASP A 46 -0.92 1.95 26.43
N ASP A 47 -1.68 2.98 26.04
CA ASP A 47 -2.87 2.83 25.20
C ASP A 47 -2.54 2.48 23.74
N GLY A 48 -1.26 2.53 23.38
CA GLY A 48 -0.76 2.31 22.02
C GLY A 48 -1.10 3.42 21.03
N MET A 49 -1.90 4.42 21.39
CA MET A 49 -2.44 5.44 20.49
C MET A 49 -1.52 6.65 20.33
N GLU A 50 -0.63 6.88 21.28
CA GLU A 50 0.40 7.92 21.14
C GLU A 50 1.80 7.29 21.04
N ALA A 51 2.63 7.86 20.16
CA ALA A 51 4.01 7.42 19.99
C ALA A 51 4.94 8.61 19.73
N CYS A 52 6.18 8.49 20.21
CA CYS A 52 7.22 9.49 20.00
C CYS A 52 8.50 8.80 19.55
N ALA A 53 9.06 9.19 18.40
CA ALA A 53 10.23 8.56 17.82
C ALA A 53 11.34 9.57 17.53
N VAL A 54 12.58 9.11 17.63
CA VAL A 54 13.72 9.83 17.05
C VAL A 54 13.95 9.27 15.64
N VAL A 55 13.85 10.12 14.64
CA VAL A 55 14.01 9.79 13.22
C VAL A 55 15.24 10.50 12.66
N GLN A 56 16.04 9.75 11.90
CA GLN A 56 17.18 10.26 11.14
C GLN A 56 17.36 9.39 9.91
N LEU A 57 17.49 9.99 8.73
CA LEU A 57 17.71 9.21 7.52
C LEU A 57 19.06 8.45 7.59
N PRO A 58 19.11 7.18 7.14
CA PRO A 58 20.36 6.43 7.04
C PRO A 58 21.32 7.10 6.07
N LYS A 59 22.63 7.13 6.35
CA LYS A 59 23.64 7.83 5.50
C LYS A 59 23.65 7.40 4.02
N ASN A 60 23.11 6.23 3.71
CA ASN A 60 23.02 5.66 2.37
C ASN A 60 21.69 5.95 1.66
N TYR A 61 20.90 6.94 2.10
CA TYR A 61 19.70 7.36 1.38
C TYR A 61 20.03 7.83 -0.04
N SER A 62 19.13 7.55 -0.98
CA SER A 62 19.27 7.99 -2.37
C SER A 62 19.28 9.51 -2.48
N ARG A 63 20.26 10.07 -3.17
CA ARG A 63 20.34 11.52 -3.40
C ARG A 63 19.65 11.87 -4.70
N GLY A 64 18.80 12.89 -4.68
CA GLY A 64 18.08 13.37 -5.86
C GLY A 64 17.50 14.76 -5.62
N ASN A 65 16.96 15.35 -6.68
CA ASN A 65 16.28 16.63 -6.61
C ASN A 65 14.81 16.40 -6.26
N TYR A 66 14.46 16.67 -5.01
CA TYR A 66 13.10 16.57 -4.50
C TYR A 66 12.71 17.89 -3.85
N TYR A 67 11.43 18.26 -3.95
CA TYR A 67 10.88 19.34 -3.12
C TYR A 67 10.95 18.97 -1.64
N VAL A 68 10.56 17.73 -1.34
CA VAL A 68 10.74 17.08 -0.05
C VAL A 68 11.12 15.62 -0.31
N HIS A 69 12.13 15.13 0.39
CA HIS A 69 12.67 13.80 0.15
C HIS A 69 11.65 12.69 0.49
N PRO A 70 11.35 11.75 -0.42
CA PRO A 70 10.27 10.77 -0.23
C PRO A 70 10.48 9.88 0.99
N ILE A 71 11.71 9.39 1.21
CA ILE A 71 12.04 8.57 2.41
C ILE A 71 11.84 9.37 3.71
N TRP A 72 12.05 10.69 3.67
CA TRP A 72 11.87 11.53 4.85
C TRP A 72 10.39 11.66 5.21
N ILE A 73 9.53 11.86 4.22
CA ILE A 73 8.06 11.90 4.41
C ILE A 73 7.57 10.54 4.90
N ASP A 74 7.99 9.46 4.26
CA ASP A 74 7.57 8.10 4.60
C ASP A 74 7.95 7.74 6.05
N ALA A 75 9.14 8.15 6.48
CA ALA A 75 9.58 7.99 7.86
C ALA A 75 8.69 8.69 8.89
N LEU A 76 7.94 9.75 8.53
CA LEU A 76 6.93 10.34 9.41
C LEU A 76 5.72 9.41 9.57
N ALA A 77 5.23 8.87 8.46
CA ALA A 77 4.12 7.91 8.46
C ALA A 77 4.48 6.60 9.18
N HIS A 78 5.75 6.17 9.12
CA HIS A 78 6.22 4.98 9.84
C HIS A 78 5.94 5.04 11.34
N VAL A 79 6.02 6.21 11.97
CA VAL A 79 5.84 6.33 13.42
C VAL A 79 4.40 6.03 13.81
N SER A 80 3.45 6.65 13.11
CA SER A 80 2.01 6.39 13.28
C SER A 80 1.64 4.96 12.85
N GLY A 81 2.15 4.51 11.70
CA GLY A 81 1.91 3.18 11.16
C GLY A 81 2.48 2.05 12.01
N PHE A 82 3.61 2.28 12.70
CA PHE A 82 4.17 1.30 13.63
C PHE A 82 3.24 1.08 14.83
N SER A 83 2.77 2.18 15.43
CA SER A 83 1.79 2.12 16.53
C SER A 83 0.52 1.39 16.08
N ALA A 84 -0.03 1.73 14.90
CA ALA A 84 -1.21 1.06 14.35
C ALA A 84 -0.98 -0.45 14.13
N ASN A 85 0.12 -0.84 13.48
CA ASN A 85 0.43 -2.24 13.19
C ASN A 85 0.76 -3.07 14.43
N LYS A 86 1.30 -2.44 15.49
CA LYS A 86 1.59 -3.11 16.75
C LYS A 86 0.32 -3.51 17.49
N GLN A 87 -0.72 -2.68 17.42
CA GLN A 87 -2.04 -2.96 18.00
C GLN A 87 -2.88 -3.91 17.13
N ALA A 88 -2.59 -3.98 15.83
CA ALA A 88 -3.35 -4.81 14.91
C ALA A 88 -3.18 -6.33 15.17
N PRO A 89 -4.23 -7.12 14.92
CA PRO A 89 -4.15 -8.58 14.93
C PRO A 89 -3.02 -9.12 14.06
N ALA A 90 -2.48 -10.28 14.41
CA ALA A 90 -1.33 -10.87 13.72
C ALA A 90 -1.56 -11.21 12.23
N HIS A 91 -2.82 -11.29 11.80
CA HIS A 91 -3.21 -11.58 10.42
C HIS A 91 -3.57 -10.33 9.60
N GLU A 92 -3.50 -9.14 10.20
CA GLU A 92 -3.81 -7.87 9.54
C GLU A 92 -2.53 -7.01 9.38
N LEU A 93 -2.47 -6.29 8.26
CA LEU A 93 -1.52 -5.20 7.98
C LEU A 93 -2.29 -3.89 7.96
N MET A 94 -1.88 -2.92 8.76
CA MET A 94 -2.41 -1.57 8.71
C MET A 94 -1.62 -0.77 7.67
N LEU A 95 -2.16 -0.64 6.46
CA LEU A 95 -1.51 0.03 5.34
C LEU A 95 -2.00 1.48 5.23
N CYS A 96 -1.08 2.43 5.10
CA CYS A 96 -1.42 3.83 4.83
C CYS A 96 -1.90 3.99 3.39
N LEU A 97 -3.17 4.35 3.19
CA LEU A 97 -3.78 4.54 1.86
C LEU A 97 -4.09 6.00 1.54
N GLY A 98 -3.98 6.90 2.52
CA GLY A 98 -4.28 8.30 2.30
C GLY A 98 -3.78 9.19 3.42
N PHE A 99 -3.80 10.49 3.17
CA PHE A 99 -3.60 11.52 4.17
C PHE A 99 -4.49 12.72 3.86
N GLY A 100 -4.81 13.53 4.87
CA GLY A 100 -5.60 14.75 4.72
C GLY A 100 -4.74 15.93 4.28
N THR A 101 -3.86 16.40 5.16
CA THR A 101 -2.97 17.53 4.87
C THR A 101 -1.53 17.23 5.28
N MET A 102 -0.59 17.87 4.59
CA MET A 102 0.83 17.84 4.90
C MET A 102 1.38 19.26 4.77
N GLU A 103 1.77 19.83 5.90
CA GLU A 103 2.21 21.21 6.02
C GLU A 103 3.67 21.25 6.44
N PHE A 104 4.41 22.21 5.89
CA PHE A 104 5.82 22.43 6.18
C PHE A 104 6.03 23.86 6.64
N LEU A 105 6.95 24.07 7.58
CA LEU A 105 7.25 25.41 8.10
C LEU A 105 7.90 26.27 6.99
N PRO A 106 7.27 27.40 6.59
CA PRO A 106 7.81 28.22 5.51
C PRO A 106 9.20 28.78 5.83
N GLY A 107 10.07 28.82 4.81
CA GLY A 107 11.43 29.37 4.94
C GLY A 107 12.39 28.54 5.79
N LYS A 108 12.00 27.32 6.20
CA LYS A 108 12.85 26.39 6.94
C LYS A 108 13.08 25.12 6.12
N PRO A 109 14.24 24.99 5.43
CA PRO A 109 14.53 23.78 4.67
C PRO A 109 14.68 22.56 5.59
N ILE A 110 14.25 21.41 5.09
CA ILE A 110 14.43 20.12 5.75
C ILE A 110 15.89 19.72 5.59
N ASP A 111 16.58 19.60 6.72
CA ASP A 111 17.93 19.05 6.77
C ASP A 111 17.81 17.52 6.86
N LEU A 112 18.21 16.81 5.81
CA LEU A 112 18.08 15.36 5.71
C LEU A 112 19.08 14.60 6.60
N ASP A 113 20.15 15.26 7.04
CA ASP A 113 21.16 14.66 7.91
C ASP A 113 20.85 14.90 9.40
N ALA A 114 19.95 15.84 9.70
CA ALA A 114 19.52 16.17 11.06
C ALA A 114 18.62 15.10 11.70
N LYS A 115 18.51 15.17 13.03
CA LYS A 115 17.58 14.35 13.83
C LYS A 115 16.27 15.09 14.07
N TYR A 116 15.17 14.36 13.94
CA TYR A 116 13.83 14.84 14.21
C TYR A 116 13.18 14.02 15.32
N LEU A 117 12.51 14.71 16.25
CA LEU A 117 11.55 14.12 17.16
C LEU A 117 10.20 14.12 16.47
N VAL A 118 9.66 12.93 16.21
CA VAL A 118 8.40 12.74 15.52
C VAL A 118 7.38 12.23 16.53
N TYR A 119 6.32 13.00 16.78
CA TYR A 119 5.21 12.59 17.61
C TYR A 119 4.01 12.23 16.75
N ALA A 120 3.42 11.09 17.04
CA ALA A 120 2.23 10.57 16.38
C ALA A 120 1.12 10.40 17.41
N LYS A 121 -0.09 10.80 17.03
CA LYS A 121 -1.32 10.52 17.75
C LYS A 121 -2.29 9.84 16.80
N ASN A 122 -2.77 8.68 17.22
CA ASN A 122 -3.67 7.83 16.45
C ASN A 122 -5.05 7.81 17.10
N GLU A 123 -6.08 7.62 16.28
CA GLU A 123 -7.45 7.41 16.70
C GLU A 123 -8.04 6.23 15.91
N LEU A 124 -8.68 5.30 16.62
CA LEU A 124 -9.37 4.17 16.00
C LEU A 124 -10.78 4.59 15.60
N MET A 125 -11.08 4.49 14.31
CA MET A 125 -12.39 4.77 13.76
C MET A 125 -13.30 3.52 13.87
N SER A 126 -14.62 3.74 13.74
CA SER A 126 -15.63 2.67 13.85
C SER A 126 -15.47 1.54 12.81
N ASN A 127 -14.88 1.83 11.65
CA ASN A 127 -14.62 0.89 10.56
C ASN A 127 -13.25 0.18 10.67
N LYS A 128 -12.63 0.16 11.86
CA LYS A 128 -11.26 -0.36 12.11
C LYS A 128 -10.13 0.40 11.42
N THR A 129 -10.41 1.50 10.72
CA THR A 129 -9.35 2.37 10.19
C THR A 129 -8.70 3.13 11.34
N VAL A 130 -7.39 3.25 11.31
CA VAL A 130 -6.67 4.11 12.25
C VAL A 130 -6.32 5.41 11.54
N VAL A 131 -6.70 6.55 12.14
CA VAL A 131 -6.38 7.87 11.61
C VAL A 131 -5.28 8.49 12.47
N GLY A 132 -4.17 8.85 11.83
CA GLY A 132 -2.97 9.39 12.47
C GLY A 132 -2.75 10.87 12.20
N GLU A 133 -2.22 11.55 13.22
CA GLU A 133 -1.71 12.91 13.15
C GLU A 133 -0.25 12.92 13.63
N VAL A 134 0.64 13.54 12.85
CA VAL A 134 2.09 13.46 13.06
C VAL A 134 2.73 14.84 13.02
N TYR A 135 3.57 15.13 14.02
CA TYR A 135 4.38 16.35 14.09
C TYR A 135 5.86 16.00 14.03
N ALA A 136 6.64 16.67 13.19
CA ALA A 136 8.09 16.53 13.12
C ALA A 136 8.78 17.79 13.66
N MET A 137 9.57 17.64 14.72
CA MET A 137 10.31 18.72 15.35
C MET A 137 11.82 18.46 15.25
N ARG A 138 12.60 19.46 14.84
CA ARG A 138 14.07 19.35 14.88
C ARG A 138 14.54 19.19 16.33
N VAL A 139 15.43 18.23 16.58
CA VAL A 139 15.97 17.98 17.94
C VAL A 139 16.99 19.05 18.33
N GLU A 140 17.82 19.46 17.37
CA GLU A 140 18.86 20.47 17.56
C GLU A 140 18.27 21.88 17.64
N GLU A 141 18.94 22.76 18.39
CA GLU A 141 18.49 24.14 18.56
C GLU A 141 18.67 24.97 17.26
N PRO A 142 17.73 25.86 16.92
CA PRO A 142 16.49 26.12 17.63
C PRO A 142 15.44 25.01 17.39
N ARG A 143 14.90 24.45 18.48
CA ARG A 143 13.82 23.46 18.40
C ARG A 143 12.58 24.09 17.77
N CYS A 144 12.17 23.55 16.63
CA CYS A 144 11.02 24.02 15.88
C CYS A 144 10.31 22.84 15.20
N ILE A 145 8.98 22.90 15.20
CA ILE A 145 8.15 21.99 14.40
C ILE A 145 8.31 22.41 12.95
N ILE A 146 8.79 21.50 12.12
CA ILE A 146 9.09 21.76 10.70
C ILE A 146 8.08 21.12 9.76
N ALA A 147 7.33 20.11 10.22
CA ALA A 147 6.27 19.49 9.44
C ALA A 147 5.13 19.01 10.34
N HIS A 148 3.94 18.99 9.76
CA HIS A 148 2.72 18.46 10.36
C HIS A 148 1.94 17.70 9.30
N VAL A 149 1.57 16.46 9.60
CA VAL A 149 0.74 15.61 8.74
C VAL A 149 -0.54 15.29 9.49
N ARG A 150 -1.70 15.55 8.88
CA ARG A 150 -3.00 15.25 9.46
C ARG A 150 -3.73 14.22 8.62
N GLY A 151 -4.47 13.35 9.32
CA GLY A 151 -5.40 12.44 8.69
C GLY A 151 -4.72 11.32 7.92
N LEU A 152 -3.56 10.83 8.34
CA LEU A 152 -2.96 9.60 7.80
C LEU A 152 -3.94 8.44 8.01
N GLN A 153 -4.34 7.74 6.96
CA GLN A 153 -5.39 6.73 7.02
C GLN A 153 -4.81 5.34 6.85
N PHE A 154 -4.76 4.58 7.94
CA PHE A 154 -4.29 3.21 7.95
C PHE A 154 -5.46 2.24 7.91
N HIS A 155 -5.59 1.50 6.82
CA HIS A 155 -6.66 0.56 6.60
C HIS A 155 -6.18 -0.88 6.87
N PRO A 156 -7.00 -1.73 7.50
CA PRO A 156 -6.66 -3.12 7.72
C PRO A 156 -6.71 -3.91 6.41
N LEU A 157 -5.64 -4.64 6.12
CA LEU A 157 -5.56 -5.58 5.01
C LEU A 157 -5.27 -6.98 5.53
N ASN A 158 -5.99 -7.98 5.02
CA ASN A 158 -5.68 -9.37 5.31
C ASN A 158 -4.32 -9.76 4.69
N LEU A 159 -3.38 -10.19 5.54
CA LEU A 159 -2.03 -10.54 5.13
C LEU A 159 -1.96 -11.73 4.17
N THR A 160 -2.85 -12.70 4.32
CA THR A 160 -2.87 -13.90 3.47
C THR A 160 -3.31 -13.53 2.06
N GLY A 161 -4.41 -12.80 1.94
CA GLY A 161 -4.88 -12.26 0.66
C GLY A 161 -3.82 -11.37 0.01
N TYR A 162 -3.27 -10.42 0.76
CA TYR A 162 -2.24 -9.50 0.26
C TYR A 162 -0.99 -10.22 -0.25
N LYS A 163 -0.46 -11.20 0.48
CA LYS A 163 0.71 -11.98 0.05
C LYS A 163 0.43 -12.78 -1.22
N LYS A 164 -0.75 -13.39 -1.34
CA LYS A 164 -1.17 -14.09 -2.56
C LYS A 164 -1.21 -13.12 -3.75
N ARG A 165 -1.80 -11.93 -3.58
CA ARG A 165 -1.84 -10.89 -4.63
C ARG A 165 -0.44 -10.44 -5.05
N MET A 166 0.44 -10.13 -4.11
CA MET A 166 1.81 -9.74 -4.41
C MET A 166 2.60 -10.83 -5.15
N ALA A 167 2.36 -12.10 -4.84
CA ALA A 167 2.96 -13.21 -5.57
C ALA A 167 2.48 -13.27 -7.04
N LEU A 168 1.18 -13.04 -7.28
CA LEU A 168 0.61 -12.95 -8.63
C LEU A 168 1.19 -11.77 -9.42
N VAL A 169 1.27 -10.58 -8.81
CA VAL A 169 1.87 -9.39 -9.46
C VAL A 169 3.34 -9.63 -9.82
N ARG A 170 4.12 -10.26 -8.93
CA ARG A 170 5.51 -10.62 -9.23
C ARG A 170 5.61 -11.60 -10.40
N ALA A 171 4.73 -12.59 -10.47
CA ALA A 171 4.67 -13.50 -11.62
C ALA A 171 4.33 -12.74 -12.91
N ASN A 172 3.40 -11.77 -12.87
CA ASN A 172 3.04 -10.94 -14.02
C ASN A 172 4.22 -10.10 -14.53
N ILE A 173 4.98 -9.46 -13.63
CA ILE A 173 6.16 -8.67 -14.00
C ILE A 173 7.22 -9.56 -14.64
N ALA A 174 7.43 -10.77 -14.11
CA ALA A 174 8.39 -11.73 -14.67
C ALA A 174 7.97 -12.21 -16.08
N ILE A 175 6.67 -12.48 -16.30
CA ILE A 175 6.14 -12.87 -17.61
C ILE A 175 6.29 -11.71 -18.61
N ALA A 176 5.96 -10.48 -18.22
CA ALA A 176 6.10 -9.30 -19.08
C ALA A 176 7.57 -9.05 -19.49
N HIS A 177 8.53 -9.24 -18.58
CA HIS A 177 9.97 -9.14 -18.89
C HIS A 177 10.49 -10.29 -19.75
N SER A 178 9.83 -11.45 -19.76
CA SER A 178 10.19 -12.57 -20.64
C SER A 178 9.67 -12.42 -22.08
N GLN A 179 8.65 -11.57 -22.29
CA GLN A 179 8.08 -11.32 -23.63
C GLN A 179 8.68 -10.10 -24.36
N SER A 180 9.54 -9.31 -23.71
CA SER A 180 10.33 -8.24 -24.34
C SER A 180 11.68 -8.73 -24.86
N SER A 181 11.66 -9.63 -25.83
CA SER A 181 12.86 -9.95 -26.64
C SER A 181 12.95 -9.00 -27.86
N PRO A 182 14.15 -8.57 -28.30
CA PRO A 182 14.31 -7.65 -29.43
C PRO A 182 13.96 -8.31 -30.78
N LEU A 183 13.56 -7.48 -31.76
CA LEU A 183 13.01 -7.84 -33.09
C LEU A 183 13.81 -8.93 -33.87
N PRO A 184 13.12 -9.76 -34.69
CA PRO A 184 13.74 -10.87 -35.42
C PRO A 184 14.36 -10.45 -36.77
N GLN A 185 15.53 -11.02 -37.10
CA GLN A 185 16.05 -11.07 -38.47
C GLN A 185 16.16 -12.54 -38.94
N GLY A 186 15.52 -12.84 -40.09
CA GLY A 186 15.97 -13.88 -41.02
C GLY A 186 15.21 -15.22 -40.99
N PRO A 187 14.75 -15.75 -42.15
CA PRO A 187 13.76 -16.82 -42.22
C PRO A 187 14.37 -18.23 -42.34
N ALA A 188 13.69 -19.23 -41.77
CA ALA A 188 13.77 -20.61 -42.24
C ALA A 188 12.46 -21.36 -41.96
N PHE A 189 11.94 -21.95 -43.01
CA PHE A 189 10.70 -22.72 -43.11
C PHE A 189 10.78 -24.03 -42.31
N SER A 190 9.70 -24.40 -41.62
CA SER A 190 8.95 -25.64 -41.91
C SER A 190 7.86 -25.97 -40.89
N ASN A 191 6.70 -26.32 -41.46
CA ASN A 191 5.65 -27.22 -41.00
C ASN A 191 4.70 -26.82 -39.85
N VAL A 192 3.55 -26.34 -40.33
CA VAL A 192 2.25 -26.23 -39.68
C VAL A 192 1.72 -27.63 -39.28
N PRO A 193 1.15 -27.76 -38.07
CA PRO A 193 -0.19 -28.31 -37.95
C PRO A 193 -1.14 -27.25 -37.37
N THR A 194 -2.22 -27.02 -38.10
CA THR A 194 -3.34 -26.16 -37.74
C THR A 194 -4.03 -26.70 -36.50
N CYS A 195 -4.25 -25.85 -35.50
CA CYS A 195 -5.29 -26.06 -34.48
C CYS A 195 -6.08 -24.75 -34.36
N ASN A 196 -7.19 -24.67 -35.09
CA ASN A 196 -8.27 -23.73 -34.76
C ASN A 196 -8.88 -24.20 -33.45
N GLN A 197 -8.83 -23.38 -32.41
CA GLN A 197 -9.80 -23.45 -31.32
C GLN A 197 -10.24 -22.04 -30.97
N ASP A 198 -11.32 -21.62 -31.65
CA ASP A 198 -12.26 -20.65 -31.10
C ASP A 198 -12.92 -21.30 -29.87
N SER A 199 -12.33 -21.08 -28.69
CA SER A 199 -12.98 -21.45 -27.43
C SER A 199 -13.82 -20.28 -26.95
N VAL A 200 -15.04 -20.17 -27.47
CA VAL A 200 -16.07 -19.27 -26.92
C VAL A 200 -16.44 -19.80 -25.53
N LEU A 201 -15.95 -19.14 -24.48
CA LEU A 201 -16.36 -19.38 -23.10
C LEU A 201 -17.83 -18.93 -22.95
N PRO A 202 -18.72 -19.74 -22.36
CA PRO A 202 -20.10 -19.32 -22.11
C PRO A 202 -20.13 -18.05 -21.24
N THR A 203 -20.97 -17.08 -21.56
CA THR A 203 -21.11 -15.80 -20.84
C THR A 203 -21.29 -15.96 -19.31
N GLY A 204 -21.94 -17.04 -18.87
CA GLY A 204 -22.10 -17.38 -17.46
C GLY A 204 -20.83 -17.87 -16.75
N SER A 205 -19.84 -18.42 -17.46
CA SER A 205 -18.57 -18.87 -16.86
C SER A 205 -17.61 -17.71 -16.63
N VAL A 206 -17.62 -16.70 -17.51
CA VAL A 206 -16.78 -15.49 -17.39
C VAL A 206 -17.12 -14.70 -16.12
N ALA A 207 -18.42 -14.45 -15.88
CA ALA A 207 -18.85 -13.72 -14.69
C ALA A 207 -18.48 -14.47 -13.40
N LEU A 208 -18.63 -15.80 -13.36
CA LEU A 208 -18.24 -16.61 -12.20
C LEU A 208 -16.73 -16.59 -11.95
N ILE A 209 -15.93 -16.59 -13.02
CA ILE A 209 -14.47 -16.49 -12.92
C ILE A 209 -14.06 -15.09 -12.46
N ALA A 210 -14.68 -14.03 -12.98
CA ALA A 210 -14.41 -12.65 -12.56
C ALA A 210 -14.79 -12.41 -11.10
N ILE A 211 -15.97 -12.87 -10.67
CA ILE A 211 -16.40 -12.82 -9.26
C ILE A 211 -15.44 -13.61 -8.39
N LYS A 212 -15.00 -14.80 -8.82
CA LYS A 212 -14.00 -15.57 -8.07
C LYS A 212 -12.67 -14.82 -7.93
N ILE A 213 -12.18 -14.18 -9.00
CA ILE A 213 -10.96 -13.37 -8.95
C ILE A 213 -11.13 -12.21 -7.97
N ILE A 214 -12.28 -11.54 -7.97
CA ILE A 214 -12.59 -10.45 -7.05
C ILE A 214 -12.67 -10.96 -5.60
N CYS A 215 -13.38 -12.06 -5.36
CA CYS A 215 -13.46 -12.70 -4.04
C CYS A 215 -12.08 -13.11 -3.52
N ASP A 216 -11.26 -13.73 -4.38
CA ASP A 216 -9.88 -14.11 -4.04
C ASP A 216 -9.00 -12.87 -3.81
N ALA A 217 -9.23 -11.78 -4.54
CA ALA A 217 -8.50 -10.52 -4.37
C ALA A 217 -8.92 -9.76 -3.11
N CYS A 218 -10.20 -9.75 -2.77
CA CYS A 218 -10.77 -9.06 -1.61
C CYS A 218 -10.82 -9.94 -0.34
N ASP A 219 -10.42 -11.21 -0.43
CA ASP A 219 -10.55 -12.23 0.63
C ASP A 219 -11.98 -12.36 1.17
N LEU A 220 -12.95 -12.29 0.25
CA LEU A 220 -14.38 -12.41 0.53
C LEU A 220 -14.88 -13.80 0.16
N SER A 221 -15.86 -14.31 0.91
CA SER A 221 -16.61 -15.50 0.48
C SER A 221 -17.42 -15.17 -0.77
N ALA A 222 -17.58 -16.14 -1.67
CA ALA A 222 -18.46 -16.00 -2.83
C ALA A 222 -19.91 -15.65 -2.44
N ASP A 223 -20.34 -16.00 -1.23
CA ASP A 223 -21.67 -15.68 -0.70
C ASP A 223 -21.81 -14.21 -0.25
N ALA A 224 -20.69 -13.50 -0.06
CA ALA A 224 -20.66 -12.11 0.39
C ALA A 224 -20.65 -11.10 -0.78
N VAL A 225 -20.52 -11.58 -2.03
CA VAL A 225 -20.41 -10.74 -3.22
C VAL A 225 -21.59 -11.03 -4.15
N ASN A 226 -22.36 -10.00 -4.45
CA ASN A 226 -23.44 -10.05 -5.43
C ASN A 226 -23.20 -9.01 -6.55
N ARG A 227 -24.06 -9.01 -7.58
CA ARG A 227 -23.92 -8.11 -8.72
C ARG A 227 -24.05 -6.63 -8.35
N ASP A 228 -24.78 -6.31 -7.29
CA ASP A 228 -25.02 -4.94 -6.83
C ASP A 228 -23.98 -4.47 -5.80
N THR A 229 -22.98 -5.31 -5.48
CA THR A 229 -21.95 -4.99 -4.49
C THR A 229 -21.02 -3.92 -5.03
N ASP A 230 -20.85 -2.86 -4.24
CA ASP A 230 -20.02 -1.71 -4.58
C ASP A 230 -18.52 -2.07 -4.50
N LEU A 231 -17.76 -1.71 -5.55
CA LEU A 231 -16.34 -2.06 -5.69
C LEU A 231 -15.48 -1.35 -4.64
N GLU A 232 -15.73 -0.07 -4.37
CA GLU A 232 -14.98 0.71 -3.37
C GLU A 232 -15.20 0.16 -1.95
N SER A 233 -16.43 -0.27 -1.64
CA SER A 233 -16.77 -0.87 -0.35
C SER A 233 -16.04 -2.20 -0.07
N MET A 234 -15.61 -2.90 -1.12
CA MET A 234 -14.77 -4.10 -1.04
C MET A 234 -13.27 -3.77 -1.01
N GLY A 235 -12.91 -2.48 -1.01
CA GLY A 235 -11.53 -2.02 -1.03
C GLY A 235 -10.89 -2.04 -2.42
N ILE A 236 -11.68 -2.16 -3.49
CA ILE A 236 -11.17 -2.07 -4.87
C ILE A 236 -10.95 -0.60 -5.23
N ASP A 237 -9.76 -0.09 -4.88
CA ASP A 237 -9.33 1.26 -5.19
C ASP A 237 -8.54 1.34 -6.52
N SER A 238 -7.94 2.51 -6.82
CA SER A 238 -7.11 2.71 -8.02
C SER A 238 -5.87 1.81 -8.09
N MET A 239 -5.37 1.31 -6.96
CA MET A 239 -4.22 0.40 -6.92
C MET A 239 -4.70 -1.04 -7.12
N MET A 240 -5.74 -1.46 -6.40
CA MET A 240 -6.34 -2.80 -6.51
C MET A 240 -6.93 -3.03 -7.90
N SER A 241 -7.51 -2.01 -8.53
CA SER A 241 -7.99 -2.09 -9.92
C SER A 241 -6.85 -2.39 -10.90
N MET A 242 -5.69 -1.73 -10.79
CA MET A 242 -4.53 -2.06 -11.64
C MET A 242 -4.04 -3.50 -11.45
N GLU A 243 -4.04 -3.99 -10.20
CA GLU A 243 -3.67 -5.38 -9.90
C GLU A 243 -4.67 -6.36 -10.53
N LEU A 244 -5.98 -6.10 -10.37
CA LEU A 244 -7.06 -6.91 -10.93
C LEU A 244 -7.03 -6.92 -12.46
N VAL A 245 -6.76 -5.79 -13.12
CA VAL A 245 -6.54 -5.76 -14.59
C VAL A 245 -5.43 -6.74 -14.99
N GLY A 246 -4.32 -6.76 -14.23
CA GLY A 246 -3.22 -7.70 -14.48
C GLY A 246 -3.65 -9.16 -14.40
N VAL A 247 -4.43 -9.53 -13.37
CA VAL A 247 -4.94 -10.91 -13.19
C VAL A 247 -5.98 -11.28 -14.25
N LEU A 248 -6.87 -10.35 -14.62
CA LEU A 248 -7.88 -10.56 -15.65
C LEU A 248 -7.26 -10.78 -17.03
N ARG A 249 -6.23 -10.01 -17.41
CA ARG A 249 -5.50 -10.21 -18.68
C ARG A 249 -4.90 -11.61 -18.82
N LEU A 250 -4.42 -12.20 -17.73
CA LEU A 250 -3.91 -13.58 -17.74
C LEU A 250 -5.01 -14.62 -17.84
N THR A 251 -6.13 -14.38 -17.18
CA THR A 251 -7.23 -15.34 -17.14
C THR A 251 -7.98 -15.37 -18.48
N PHE A 252 -8.02 -14.24 -19.18
CA PHE A 252 -8.66 -14.08 -20.48
C PHE A 252 -7.63 -13.66 -21.55
N PRO A 253 -6.73 -14.58 -21.97
CA PRO A 253 -5.74 -14.29 -22.99
C PRO A 253 -6.45 -13.98 -24.32
N GLY A 254 -6.16 -12.81 -24.91
CA GLY A 254 -6.80 -12.32 -26.13
C GLY A 254 -7.60 -11.02 -25.94
N VAL A 255 -7.93 -10.66 -24.69
CA VAL A 255 -8.69 -9.44 -24.39
C VAL A 255 -7.75 -8.26 -24.11
N ALA A 256 -7.88 -7.20 -24.90
CA ALA A 256 -7.18 -5.94 -24.65
C ALA A 256 -7.89 -5.13 -23.55
N LEU A 257 -7.63 -5.47 -22.29
CA LEU A 257 -8.04 -4.66 -21.13
C LEU A 257 -7.01 -3.56 -20.92
N ASP A 258 -7.35 -2.27 -20.98
CA ASP A 258 -6.41 -1.19 -20.64
C ASP A 258 -6.31 -0.98 -19.10
N SER A 259 -5.36 -0.16 -18.65
CA SER A 259 -5.15 0.09 -17.21
C SER A 259 -6.29 0.86 -16.54
N ASN A 260 -7.17 1.48 -17.32
CA ASN A 260 -8.34 2.22 -16.86
C ASN A 260 -9.61 1.39 -17.02
N PHE A 261 -9.53 0.08 -17.26
CA PHE A 261 -10.70 -0.76 -17.51
C PHE A 261 -11.74 -0.69 -16.39
N PHE A 262 -11.31 -0.53 -15.13
CA PHE A 262 -12.20 -0.38 -13.98
C PHE A 262 -12.84 1.01 -13.86
N TYR A 263 -12.37 1.99 -14.63
CA TYR A 263 -12.84 3.36 -14.56
C TYR A 263 -14.26 3.47 -15.11
N GLY A 264 -15.20 3.89 -14.25
CA GLY A 264 -16.62 4.00 -14.60
C GLY A 264 -17.46 2.79 -14.21
N PHE A 265 -16.89 1.76 -13.58
CA PHE A 265 -17.66 0.71 -12.92
C PHE A 265 -17.75 1.01 -11.42
N THR A 266 -18.96 0.94 -10.90
CA THR A 266 -19.30 1.12 -9.48
C THR A 266 -19.61 -0.22 -8.81
N THR A 267 -20.18 -1.16 -9.56
CA THR A 267 -20.59 -2.46 -9.03
C THR A 267 -19.89 -3.64 -9.70
N VAL A 268 -19.88 -4.80 -9.02
CA VAL A 268 -19.38 -6.07 -9.56
C VAL A 268 -20.13 -6.48 -10.83
N GLY A 269 -21.43 -6.20 -10.91
CA GLY A 269 -22.27 -6.49 -12.06
C GLY A 269 -21.81 -5.73 -13.31
N GLU A 270 -21.58 -4.43 -13.18
CA GLU A 270 -21.08 -3.56 -14.26
C GLU A 270 -19.71 -4.02 -14.75
N LEU A 271 -18.81 -4.39 -13.83
CA LEU A 271 -17.49 -4.91 -14.16
C LEU A 271 -17.58 -6.23 -14.95
N CYS A 272 -18.45 -7.17 -14.54
CA CYS A 272 -18.63 -8.43 -15.25
C CYS A 272 -19.20 -8.21 -16.66
N GLU A 273 -20.17 -7.32 -16.80
CA GLU A 273 -20.76 -6.97 -18.10
C GLU A 273 -19.74 -6.29 -19.02
N GLY A 274 -18.93 -5.36 -18.49
CA GLY A 274 -17.85 -4.72 -19.23
C GLY A 274 -16.81 -5.73 -19.74
N LEU A 275 -16.50 -6.74 -18.93
CA LEU A 275 -15.55 -7.80 -19.29
C LEU A 275 -16.11 -8.72 -20.38
N ILE A 276 -17.38 -9.13 -20.26
CA ILE A 276 -18.07 -9.92 -21.28
C ILE A 276 -18.08 -9.16 -22.61
N LYS A 277 -18.43 -7.87 -22.59
CA LYS A 277 -18.43 -7.05 -23.80
C LYS A 277 -17.05 -6.98 -24.47
N LYS A 278 -15.99 -6.86 -23.67
CA LYS A 278 -14.61 -6.86 -24.17
C LYS A 278 -14.17 -8.20 -24.74
N LEU A 279 -14.72 -9.30 -24.23
CA LEU A 279 -14.52 -10.65 -24.77
C LEU A 279 -15.27 -10.87 -26.08
N ASP A 280 -16.48 -10.34 -26.21
CA ASP A 280 -17.26 -10.43 -27.46
C ASP A 280 -16.68 -9.55 -28.58
N GLU A 281 -15.92 -8.51 -28.23
CA GLU A 281 -15.21 -7.61 -29.17
C GLU A 281 -13.85 -8.15 -29.65
N ALA A 282 -13.32 -9.20 -29.03
CA ALA A 282 -11.98 -9.76 -29.27
C ALA A 282 -12.00 -10.92 -30.28
#